data_AF-A0A5N3UU68-F1
#
_entry.id   AF-A0A5N3UU68-F1
#
_cell.length_a   1.000
_cell.length_b   1.000
_cell.length_c   1.000
_cell.angle_alpha   90.00
_cell.angle_beta   90.00
_cell.angle_gamma   90.00
#
_symmetry.space_group_name_H-M   'P 1'
#
loop_
_entity.id
_entity.type
_entity.pdbx_description
1 polymer ?
#
loop_
_entity_poly.entity_id
_entity_poly.type
_entity_poly.pdbx_seq_one_letter_code
_entity_poly.pdbx_strand_id
1 'polypeptide(L)'
;IPWAEEPGRLQSMGSRRVGLDSSDGAGPSLCPHPDGGPVALQCCQDLCFGFCLLNTWPLGPSFPNQGWKLPMITAHPWGAGAPASQLLLSKGRGGGSRPKMVMEYWTGWFDSWGGPHYILDSSEVLNTVSAIVEAGSSINLYMFHGGTNFGFIGGAVHFQDYKPDVTSYDYDAVLTEAGDYTAKYTRLREFFGSMSGAPLPVPPALPPKTAYDPVTPAFYVSLWDALSLLELPVTSEHPVNMENLPVNGGSGQSFGYTLYETTITSSGVLSAVVRDRGQVFLNTFLLGILDYKTTTIIIPMVQGFTTLRILVENCGRVNYGDSIDQQRKVPWRLSPGVPGGVSPGGFLNLLSLPYLSNPGGGDVVRLGHPGPSTTLPCPDPRGLPEGLAAKAQR
;
A
#
# COMPACT_ATOMS: atom_id res chain seq x y z
N ILE A 1 8.18 27.75 30.54
CA ILE A 1 7.72 27.27 31.86
C ILE A 1 7.91 25.76 31.86
N PRO A 2 8.95 25.23 32.54
CA PRO A 2 9.23 23.81 32.49
C PRO A 2 8.24 23.06 33.40
N TRP A 3 7.59 22.04 32.84
CA TRP A 3 6.77 21.10 33.60
C TRP A 3 7.71 20.16 34.35
N ALA A 4 7.76 20.33 35.67
CA ALA A 4 8.29 19.35 36.60
C ALA A 4 7.23 18.26 36.83
N GLU A 5 7.64 17.00 36.72
CA GLU A 5 6.85 15.85 37.11
C GLU A 5 6.73 15.81 38.64
N GLU A 6 5.51 15.87 39.18
CA GLU A 6 5.21 15.41 40.54
C GLU A 6 4.59 14.00 40.48
N PRO A 7 5.20 12.99 41.13
CA PRO A 7 4.65 11.65 41.22
C PRO A 7 3.70 11.55 42.42
N GLY A 8 2.41 11.33 42.16
CA GLY A 8 1.49 10.90 43.22
C GLY A 8 0.03 11.33 43.06
N ARG A 9 -0.71 10.62 42.19
CA ARG A 9 -2.17 10.41 42.36
C ARG A 9 -2.66 9.31 41.40
N LEU A 10 -2.18 8.08 41.61
CA LEU A 10 -2.89 6.88 41.15
C LEU A 10 -4.01 6.60 42.16
N GLN A 11 -5.19 7.18 41.93
CA GLN A 11 -6.42 6.70 42.54
C GLN A 11 -7.14 5.77 41.56
N SER A 12 -7.50 4.61 42.09
CA SER A 12 -8.10 3.45 41.44
C SER A 12 -9.25 3.81 40.49
N MET A 13 -9.07 3.53 39.20
CA MET A 13 -10.17 3.19 38.31
C MET A 13 -10.02 1.72 37.92
N GLY A 14 -11.06 0.94 38.22
CA GLY A 14 -11.04 -0.51 38.20
C GLY A 14 -10.61 -1.09 36.85
N SER A 15 -9.53 -1.86 36.88
CA SER A 15 -9.17 -2.80 35.82
C SER A 15 -10.28 -3.83 35.66
N ARG A 16 -11.16 -3.68 34.65
CA ARG A 16 -11.82 -4.85 34.07
C ARG A 16 -10.81 -5.55 33.17
N ARG A 17 -10.11 -6.55 33.71
CA ARG A 17 -9.60 -7.63 32.85
C ARG A 17 -10.82 -8.34 32.30
N VAL A 18 -11.02 -8.29 30.99
CA VAL A 18 -11.90 -9.25 30.33
C VAL A 18 -11.01 -10.37 29.84
N GLY A 19 -11.08 -11.50 30.55
CA GLY A 19 -10.45 -12.74 30.14
C GLY A 19 -11.11 -13.25 28.86
N LEU A 20 -10.29 -13.69 27.92
CA LEU A 20 -10.71 -14.59 26.85
C LEU A 20 -10.80 -15.98 27.48
N ASP A 21 -11.92 -16.27 28.15
CA ASP A 21 -12.29 -17.64 28.50
C ASP A 21 -13.34 -18.12 27.51
N SER A 22 -12.95 -19.12 26.73
CA SER A 22 -13.76 -19.79 25.72
C SER A 22 -14.61 -20.88 26.37
N SER A 23 -15.76 -20.50 26.92
CA SER A 23 -16.85 -21.44 27.20
C SER A 23 -18.12 -20.66 27.51
N ASP A 24 -19.19 -21.01 26.77
CA ASP A 24 -20.59 -20.65 26.96
C ASP A 24 -21.08 -19.27 26.47
N GLY A 25 -21.88 -19.34 25.39
CA GLY A 25 -23.12 -18.57 25.22
C GLY A 25 -23.01 -17.05 25.10
N ALA A 26 -22.94 -16.56 23.85
CA ALA A 26 -23.41 -15.23 23.42
C ALA A 26 -23.21 -14.08 24.44
N GLY A 27 -21.95 -13.69 24.67
CA GLY A 27 -21.65 -12.36 25.20
C GLY A 27 -22.18 -11.27 24.25
N PRO A 28 -22.56 -10.07 24.75
CA PRO A 28 -23.07 -9.02 23.89
C PRO A 28 -22.00 -8.70 22.85
N SER A 29 -22.33 -8.84 21.56
CA SER A 29 -21.45 -8.43 20.47
C SER A 29 -21.14 -6.95 20.69
N LEU A 30 -19.89 -6.63 21.01
CA LEU A 30 -19.45 -5.24 21.24
C LEU A 30 -19.79 -4.33 20.04
N CYS A 31 -19.94 -4.91 18.85
CA CYS A 31 -20.42 -4.23 17.66
C CYS A 31 -21.39 -5.17 16.91
N PRO A 32 -22.70 -4.90 16.86
CA PRO A 32 -23.59 -5.56 15.91
C PRO A 32 -23.18 -5.18 14.48
N HIS A 33 -23.38 -6.07 13.51
CA HIS A 33 -23.05 -5.86 12.09
C HIS A 33 -23.47 -4.45 11.66
N PRO A 34 -22.53 -3.52 11.42
CA PRO A 34 -22.93 -2.17 11.08
C PRO A 34 -23.26 -2.17 9.59
N ASP A 35 -24.50 -1.86 9.24
CA ASP A 35 -24.93 -1.54 7.87
C ASP A 35 -24.34 -0.18 7.39
N GLY A 36 -23.08 0.10 7.74
CA GLY A 36 -22.40 1.37 7.53
C GLY A 36 -22.91 2.51 8.42
N GLY A 37 -22.20 3.64 8.40
CA GLY A 37 -22.66 4.88 9.03
C GLY A 37 -22.27 5.09 10.52
N PRO A 38 -23.05 5.88 11.28
CA PRO A 38 -22.69 6.33 12.63
C PRO A 38 -22.44 5.22 13.65
N VAL A 39 -23.06 4.05 13.48
CA VAL A 39 -22.90 2.88 14.37
C VAL A 39 -21.52 2.25 14.23
N ALA A 40 -21.00 2.14 13.00
CA ALA A 40 -19.62 1.68 12.76
C ALA A 40 -18.61 2.64 13.41
N LEU A 41 -18.85 3.94 13.26
CA LEU A 41 -17.97 4.96 13.82
C LEU A 41 -17.95 4.95 15.34
N GLN A 42 -19.12 4.79 15.98
CA GLN A 42 -19.23 4.65 17.42
C GLN A 42 -18.51 3.38 17.91
N CYS A 43 -18.68 2.25 17.22
CA CYS A 43 -17.93 1.02 17.51
C CYS A 43 -16.42 1.24 17.46
N CYS A 44 -15.90 1.89 16.41
CA CYS A 44 -14.47 2.23 16.33
C CYS A 44 -14.02 3.10 17.51
N GLN A 45 -14.86 4.05 17.93
CA GLN A 45 -14.55 4.92 19.07
C GLN A 45 -14.55 4.18 20.40
N ASP A 46 -15.51 3.28 20.60
CA ASP A 46 -15.63 2.47 21.80
C ASP A 46 -14.45 1.50 21.93
N LEU A 47 -13.99 0.93 20.81
CA LEU A 47 -12.77 0.10 20.77
C LEU A 47 -11.49 0.89 21.09
N CYS A 48 -11.43 2.17 20.73
CA CYS A 48 -10.27 3.02 20.98
C CYS A 48 -10.36 3.82 22.29
N PHE A 49 -11.45 3.70 23.05
CA PHE A 49 -11.71 4.54 24.22
C PHE A 49 -10.69 4.25 25.34
N GLY A 50 -10.04 5.30 25.86
CA GLY A 50 -9.14 5.21 27.02
C GLY A 50 -7.66 5.51 26.74
N PHE A 51 -7.25 5.69 25.47
CA PHE A 51 -5.83 5.88 25.13
C PHE A 51 -5.46 7.33 24.75
N CYS A 52 -6.34 8.11 24.12
CA CYS A 52 -6.10 9.51 23.68
C CYS A 52 -7.40 10.23 23.30
N LEU A 53 -7.33 11.53 22.96
CA LEU A 53 -8.42 12.24 22.30
C LEU A 53 -8.70 11.63 20.91
N LEU A 54 -9.90 11.11 20.71
CA LEU A 54 -10.36 10.55 19.43
C LEU A 54 -11.00 11.65 18.58
N ASN A 55 -10.57 11.77 17.32
CA ASN A 55 -11.13 12.68 16.31
C ASN A 55 -11.41 11.90 15.01
N THR A 56 -12.42 12.32 14.25
CA THR A 56 -12.82 11.70 12.99
C THR A 56 -12.81 12.72 11.86
N TRP A 57 -12.64 12.25 10.63
CA TRP A 57 -12.23 13.09 9.50
C TRP A 57 -13.16 12.89 8.28
N PRO A 58 -14.13 13.79 8.06
CA PRO A 58 -14.92 13.76 6.85
C PRO A 58 -14.39 14.74 5.78
N LEU A 59 -14.35 14.28 4.53
CA LEU A 59 -14.26 15.16 3.37
C LEU A 59 -15.60 15.89 3.21
N GLY A 60 -15.64 17.17 3.57
CA GLY A 60 -16.73 18.08 3.22
C GLY A 60 -17.88 18.25 4.26
N PRO A 61 -18.82 19.17 3.98
CA PRO A 61 -19.80 19.70 4.94
C PRO A 61 -20.95 18.74 5.32
N SER A 62 -20.92 17.49 4.84
CA SER A 62 -22.09 16.60 4.81
C SER A 62 -22.19 15.63 5.98
N PHE A 63 -21.19 15.54 6.87
CA PHE A 63 -21.26 14.64 8.02
C PHE A 63 -21.91 15.32 9.24
N PRO A 64 -22.97 14.74 9.84
CA PRO A 64 -23.60 15.31 11.01
C PRO A 64 -22.66 15.24 12.21
N ASN A 65 -22.20 16.42 12.66
CA ASN A 65 -21.30 16.61 13.78
C ASN A 65 -21.95 16.38 15.17
N GLN A 66 -22.58 15.23 15.40
CA GLN A 66 -23.21 14.92 16.68
C GLN A 66 -22.21 14.23 17.61
N GLY A 67 -21.52 15.03 18.46
CA GLY A 67 -20.72 14.52 19.59
C GLY A 67 -19.21 14.84 19.56
N TRP A 68 -18.70 15.49 18.52
CA TRP A 68 -17.25 15.60 18.31
C TRP A 68 -16.57 16.68 19.15
N LYS A 69 -15.30 16.44 19.54
CA LYS A 69 -14.52 17.35 20.38
C LYS A 69 -13.77 18.44 19.59
N LEU A 70 -13.35 18.20 18.34
CA LEU A 70 -12.65 19.20 17.50
C LEU A 70 -13.13 19.17 16.03
N PRO A 71 -13.28 20.33 15.36
CA PRO A 71 -13.49 20.39 13.92
C PRO A 71 -12.16 20.13 13.19
N MET A 72 -12.04 18.96 12.55
CA MET A 72 -10.87 18.57 11.75
C MET A 72 -11.21 18.70 10.27
N ILE A 73 -10.30 19.27 9.47
CA ILE A 73 -10.61 19.54 8.05
C ILE A 73 -9.41 19.21 7.13
N THR A 74 -9.73 18.81 5.90
CA THR A 74 -8.83 18.64 4.75
C THR A 74 -8.71 19.93 3.97
N ALA A 75 -7.50 20.23 3.50
CA ALA A 75 -7.25 21.36 2.60
C ALA A 75 -6.53 20.88 1.34
N HIS A 76 -7.12 21.16 0.17
CA HIS A 76 -6.60 20.76 -1.13
C HIS A 76 -6.06 21.97 -1.90
N PRO A 77 -4.84 21.89 -2.47
CA PRO A 77 -4.27 22.98 -3.26
C PRO A 77 -4.98 23.30 -4.59
N TRP A 78 -5.73 22.36 -5.20
CA TRP A 78 -6.29 22.47 -6.56
C TRP A 78 -7.82 22.58 -6.57
N GLY A 79 -8.44 22.93 -5.43
CA GLY A 79 -9.85 23.34 -5.39
C GLY A 79 -10.91 22.22 -5.29
N ALA A 80 -10.55 20.94 -5.16
CA ALA A 80 -11.51 19.90 -4.79
C ALA A 80 -11.80 19.85 -3.26
N GLY A 81 -11.21 20.79 -2.50
CA GLY A 81 -11.52 21.09 -1.10
C GLY A 81 -11.83 22.58 -0.93
N ALA A 82 -12.40 22.96 0.22
CA ALA A 82 -12.66 24.36 0.53
C ALA A 82 -11.33 25.16 0.48
N PRO A 83 -11.30 26.35 -0.15
CA PRO A 83 -10.17 27.26 -0.05
C PRO A 83 -9.75 27.40 1.42
N ALA A 84 -8.45 27.46 1.71
CA ALA A 84 -7.96 27.71 3.07
C ALA A 84 -8.68 28.92 3.72
N SER A 85 -9.02 29.94 2.94
CA SER A 85 -9.85 31.07 3.36
C SER A 85 -11.27 30.70 3.84
N GLN A 86 -11.96 29.73 3.23
CA GLN A 86 -13.25 29.23 3.71
C GLN A 86 -13.11 28.36 4.98
N LEU A 87 -11.97 27.69 5.16
CA LEU A 87 -11.67 26.87 6.35
C LEU A 87 -11.52 27.74 7.60
N LEU A 88 -10.86 28.90 7.45
CA LEU A 88 -10.68 29.89 8.50
C LEU A 88 -11.99 30.52 8.98
N LEU A 89 -12.99 30.60 8.09
CA LEU A 89 -14.30 31.20 8.34
C LEU A 89 -15.32 30.24 8.96
N SER A 90 -15.03 28.93 9.01
CA SER A 90 -15.93 27.96 9.63
C SER A 90 -16.01 28.19 11.16
N LYS A 91 -17.20 28.62 11.63
CA LYS A 91 -17.53 28.61 13.06
C LYS A 91 -17.91 27.18 13.44
N GLY A 92 -17.30 26.62 14.49
CA GLY A 92 -17.76 25.35 15.03
C GLY A 92 -19.24 25.46 15.42
N ARG A 93 -20.07 24.52 14.96
CA ARG A 93 -21.47 24.39 15.43
C ARG A 93 -21.40 24.05 16.93
N GLY A 94 -21.71 25.02 17.79
CA GLY A 94 -21.69 24.83 19.25
C GLY A 94 -21.28 26.03 20.10
N GLY A 95 -20.96 27.19 19.52
CA GLY A 95 -20.83 28.46 20.26
C GLY A 95 -19.62 28.58 21.21
N GLY A 96 -18.69 27.63 21.22
CA GLY A 96 -17.45 27.68 22.02
C GLY A 96 -16.19 27.89 21.16
N SER A 97 -15.18 28.55 21.73
CA SER A 97 -13.83 28.65 21.14
C SER A 97 -13.11 27.31 21.28
N ARG A 98 -13.08 26.52 20.20
CA ARG A 98 -12.32 25.28 20.10
C ARG A 98 -11.09 25.51 19.24
N PRO A 99 -9.94 24.88 19.54
CA PRO A 99 -8.78 24.97 18.66
C PRO A 99 -9.14 24.39 17.29
N LYS A 100 -8.69 25.06 16.23
CA LYS A 100 -8.90 24.64 14.85
C LYS A 100 -7.66 23.92 14.36
N MET A 101 -7.84 22.83 13.61
CA MET A 101 -6.73 22.10 13.02
C MET A 101 -7.06 21.64 11.60
N VAL A 102 -6.18 21.96 10.67
CA VAL A 102 -6.13 21.31 9.35
C VAL A 102 -5.36 20.02 9.53
N MET A 103 -6.06 18.89 9.46
CA MET A 103 -5.47 17.57 9.76
C MET A 103 -4.77 16.96 8.55
N GLU A 104 -5.17 17.31 7.34
CA GLU A 104 -4.33 17.06 6.17
C GLU A 104 -4.36 18.29 5.28
N TYR A 105 -3.23 18.97 5.23
CA TYR A 105 -2.95 19.90 4.16
C TYR A 105 -2.11 19.19 3.12
N TRP A 106 -2.69 18.95 1.93
CA TRP A 106 -2.00 18.26 0.86
C TRP A 106 -0.92 19.15 0.24
N THR A 107 0.35 18.80 0.42
CA THR A 107 1.53 19.61 0.04
C THR A 107 2.00 19.35 -1.40
N GLY A 108 1.42 18.33 -2.05
CA GLY A 108 1.69 17.88 -3.39
C GLY A 108 0.62 16.85 -3.79
N TRP A 109 0.99 15.84 -4.57
CA TRP A 109 0.07 14.77 -4.97
C TRP A 109 0.80 13.47 -5.31
N PHE A 110 0.10 12.34 -5.21
CA PHE A 110 0.64 11.03 -5.58
C PHE A 110 0.50 10.78 -7.09
N ASP A 111 1.42 9.98 -7.65
CA ASP A 111 1.41 9.62 -9.06
C ASP A 111 0.80 8.24 -9.31
N SER A 112 0.33 8.03 -10.53
CA SER A 112 -0.17 6.74 -11.00
C SER A 112 0.56 6.30 -12.27
N TRP A 113 0.68 4.99 -12.47
CA TRP A 113 1.33 4.44 -13.67
C TRP A 113 0.64 4.93 -14.96
N GLY A 114 1.43 5.46 -15.89
CA GLY A 114 0.94 6.06 -17.14
C GLY A 114 0.29 7.45 -16.99
N GLY A 115 0.25 8.00 -15.78
CA GLY A 115 -0.18 9.37 -15.49
C GLY A 115 0.97 10.39 -15.54
N PRO A 116 0.66 11.70 -15.43
CA PRO A 116 1.67 12.73 -15.26
C PRO A 116 2.29 12.67 -13.85
N HIS A 117 3.49 13.24 -13.70
CA HIS A 117 4.06 13.58 -12.41
C HIS A 117 3.48 14.91 -11.93
N TYR A 118 2.86 14.92 -10.75
CA TYR A 118 2.23 16.12 -10.20
C TYR A 118 3.21 16.95 -9.38
N ILE A 119 3.27 18.25 -9.66
CA ILE A 119 4.12 19.21 -8.95
C ILE A 119 3.27 20.40 -8.51
N LEU A 120 3.50 20.88 -7.30
CA LEU A 120 2.88 22.05 -6.70
C LEU A 120 3.94 23.09 -6.32
N ASP A 121 3.70 24.36 -6.68
CA ASP A 121 4.66 25.42 -6.42
C ASP A 121 4.87 25.69 -4.93
N SER A 122 6.15 25.90 -4.55
CA SER A 122 6.50 26.16 -3.16
C SER A 122 5.91 27.44 -2.58
N SER A 123 5.62 28.44 -3.42
CA SER A 123 5.01 29.70 -3.02
C SER A 123 3.52 29.52 -2.73
N GLU A 124 2.82 28.70 -3.52
CA GLU A 124 1.42 28.36 -3.26
C GLU A 124 1.24 27.59 -1.94
N VAL A 125 2.15 26.64 -1.69
CA VAL A 125 2.25 25.93 -0.42
C VAL A 125 2.47 26.91 0.73
N LEU A 126 3.46 27.79 0.61
CA LEU A 126 3.78 28.76 1.65
C LEU A 126 2.60 29.70 1.94
N ASN A 127 1.98 30.28 0.90
CA ASN A 127 0.85 31.20 1.04
C ASN A 127 -0.32 30.56 1.79
N THR A 128 -0.58 29.28 1.52
CA THR A 128 -1.68 28.56 2.17
C THR A 128 -1.34 28.22 3.62
N VAL A 129 -0.13 27.70 3.86
CA VAL A 129 0.33 27.36 5.21
C VAL A 129 0.40 28.60 6.09
N SER A 130 0.90 29.73 5.57
CA SER A 130 0.99 30.98 6.32
C SER A 130 -0.38 31.49 6.72
N ALA A 131 -1.35 31.50 5.79
CA ALA A 131 -2.72 31.89 6.09
C ALA A 131 -3.37 31.02 7.17
N ILE A 132 -3.13 29.70 7.16
CA ILE A 132 -3.66 28.77 8.18
C ILE A 132 -3.08 29.09 9.56
N VAL A 133 -1.76 29.28 9.64
CA VAL A 133 -1.04 29.49 10.91
C VAL A 133 -1.31 30.89 11.47
N GLU A 134 -1.30 31.93 10.63
CA GLU A 134 -1.59 33.32 11.02
C GLU A 134 -3.00 33.50 11.58
N ALA A 135 -3.95 32.68 11.12
CA ALA A 135 -5.30 32.63 11.66
C ALA A 135 -5.42 31.81 12.96
N GLY A 136 -4.31 31.38 13.55
CA GLY A 136 -4.25 30.67 14.82
C GLY A 136 -4.70 29.20 14.75
N SER A 137 -4.66 28.58 13.57
CA SER A 137 -5.01 27.17 13.39
C SER A 137 -3.77 26.27 13.41
N SER A 138 -3.88 25.09 14.00
CA SER A 138 -2.89 24.02 13.88
C SER A 138 -2.93 23.40 12.48
N ILE A 139 -1.83 22.83 12.03
CA ILE A 139 -1.70 22.21 10.71
C ILE A 139 -0.90 20.91 10.78
N ASN A 140 -1.29 19.93 9.98
CA ASN A 140 -0.51 18.74 9.66
C ASN A 140 -0.27 18.68 8.14
N LEU A 141 1.01 18.60 7.75
CA LEU A 141 1.46 18.63 6.35
C LEU A 141 1.44 17.20 5.79
N TYR A 142 0.54 16.94 4.84
CA TYR A 142 0.41 15.65 4.18
C TYR A 142 0.91 15.79 2.73
N MET A 143 2.07 15.29 2.33
CA MET A 143 3.09 14.68 3.15
C MET A 143 4.18 15.70 3.48
N PHE A 144 4.70 15.64 4.71
CA PHE A 144 5.99 16.25 5.01
C PHE A 144 7.11 15.46 4.33
N HIS A 145 7.07 14.13 4.44
CA HIS A 145 7.92 13.19 3.72
C HIS A 145 7.07 11.97 3.39
N GLY A 146 6.89 11.66 2.11
CA GLY A 146 6.05 10.53 1.70
C GLY A 146 6.81 9.21 1.64
N GLY A 147 8.00 9.18 1.02
CA GLY A 147 8.87 7.99 0.99
C GLY A 147 8.54 7.04 -0.16
N THR A 148 8.45 5.74 0.12
CA THR A 148 8.35 4.68 -0.90
C THR A 148 7.33 3.61 -0.49
N ASN A 149 6.46 3.21 -1.41
CA ASN A 149 5.59 2.05 -1.29
C ASN A 149 6.36 0.77 -1.67
N PHE A 150 7.21 0.27 -0.78
CA PHE A 150 8.05 -0.90 -1.07
C PHE A 150 7.25 -2.18 -1.38
N GLY A 151 7.75 -2.98 -2.33
CA GLY A 151 7.11 -4.23 -2.72
C GLY A 151 5.72 -4.00 -3.31
N PHE A 152 4.69 -4.61 -2.72
CA PHE A 152 3.32 -4.66 -3.24
C PHE A 152 2.31 -3.92 -2.36
N ILE A 153 2.78 -3.01 -1.50
CA ILE A 153 1.90 -2.26 -0.59
C ILE A 153 1.26 -1.03 -1.23
N GLY A 154 1.63 -0.73 -2.50
CA GLY A 154 1.03 0.34 -3.28
C GLY A 154 -0.48 0.17 -3.42
N GLY A 155 -1.17 1.30 -3.43
CA GLY A 155 -2.61 1.37 -3.63
C GLY A 155 -2.99 1.49 -5.10
N ALA A 156 -4.27 1.80 -5.31
CA ALA A 156 -4.80 2.17 -6.60
C ALA A 156 -5.99 3.12 -6.41
N VAL A 157 -6.29 3.88 -7.45
CA VAL A 157 -7.53 4.66 -7.56
C VAL A 157 -8.42 4.09 -8.66
N HIS A 158 -9.73 4.20 -8.48
CA HIS A 158 -10.71 3.78 -9.48
C HIS A 158 -11.86 4.77 -9.52
N PHE A 159 -11.65 5.86 -10.25
CA PHE A 159 -12.69 6.85 -10.51
C PHE A 159 -13.42 6.52 -11.83
N GLN A 160 -12.78 6.83 -12.97
CA GLN A 160 -13.28 6.44 -14.30
C GLN A 160 -12.62 5.15 -14.79
N ASP A 161 -11.31 5.06 -14.59
CA ASP A 161 -10.48 3.91 -14.93
C ASP A 161 -9.70 3.50 -13.67
N TYR A 162 -9.41 2.20 -13.54
CA TYR A 162 -8.45 1.70 -12.56
C TYR A 162 -7.04 2.19 -12.90
N LYS A 163 -6.34 2.76 -11.92
CA LYS A 163 -4.95 3.17 -12.03
C LYS A 163 -4.19 2.77 -10.77
N PRO A 164 -3.18 1.91 -10.87
CA PRO A 164 -2.31 1.62 -9.74
C PRO A 164 -1.39 2.81 -9.45
N ASP A 165 -1.16 3.07 -8.18
CA ASP A 165 -0.22 4.10 -7.73
C ASP A 165 1.20 3.66 -8.06
N VAL A 166 2.10 4.61 -8.33
CA VAL A 166 3.52 4.26 -8.55
C VAL A 166 4.20 3.84 -7.24
N THR A 167 5.33 3.15 -7.35
CA THR A 167 6.11 2.70 -6.19
C THR A 167 6.67 3.88 -5.39
N SER A 168 7.11 4.94 -6.05
CA SER A 168 7.55 6.16 -5.39
C SER A 168 6.35 6.82 -4.70
N TYR A 169 6.53 7.19 -3.43
CA TYR A 169 5.60 8.05 -2.71
C TYR A 169 6.27 9.39 -2.40
N ASP A 170 7.10 9.89 -3.32
CA ASP A 170 7.73 11.23 -3.23
C ASP A 170 6.68 12.31 -2.95
N TYR A 171 5.52 12.19 -3.60
CA TYR A 171 4.34 13.04 -3.44
C TYR A 171 4.57 14.51 -3.85
N ASP A 172 5.74 14.87 -4.37
CA ASP A 172 6.23 16.25 -4.39
C ASP A 172 6.08 16.86 -2.98
N ALA A 173 6.45 16.09 -1.95
CA ALA A 173 6.31 16.48 -0.55
C ALA A 173 7.31 17.59 -0.15
N VAL A 174 7.28 17.95 1.14
CA VAL A 174 8.25 18.91 1.71
C VAL A 174 9.68 18.35 1.63
N LEU A 175 9.86 17.05 1.80
CA LEU A 175 11.10 16.32 1.53
C LEU A 175 10.89 15.36 0.35
N THR A 176 11.93 15.16 -0.47
CA THR A 176 11.88 14.15 -1.55
C THR A 176 11.75 12.73 -0.98
N GLU A 177 11.47 11.75 -1.83
CA GLU A 177 11.47 10.32 -1.49
C GLU A 177 12.73 9.92 -0.72
N ALA A 178 13.90 10.41 -1.15
CA ALA A 178 15.21 10.14 -0.53
C ALA A 178 15.53 11.03 0.69
N GLY A 179 14.58 11.87 1.14
CA GLY A 179 14.71 12.75 2.29
C GLY A 179 15.48 14.06 2.02
N ASP A 180 15.69 14.42 0.76
CA ASP A 180 16.40 15.65 0.40
C ASP A 180 15.52 16.89 0.63
N TYR A 181 16.15 18.01 0.99
CA TYR A 181 15.46 19.26 1.24
C TYR A 181 15.01 19.92 -0.07
N THR A 182 13.69 20.12 -0.22
CA THR A 182 13.13 20.80 -1.38
C THR A 182 13.07 22.33 -1.19
N ALA A 183 12.64 23.04 -2.24
CA ALA A 183 12.27 24.45 -2.13
C ALA A 183 11.16 24.67 -1.09
N LYS A 184 10.17 23.75 -1.00
CA LYS A 184 9.11 23.80 0.01
C LYS A 184 9.68 23.72 1.42
N TYR A 185 10.63 22.81 1.67
CA TYR A 185 11.30 22.71 2.98
C TYR A 185 11.93 24.04 3.38
N THR A 186 12.73 24.62 2.48
CA THR A 186 13.46 25.86 2.76
C THR A 186 12.51 27.01 3.10
N ARG A 187 11.47 27.21 2.27
CA ARG A 187 10.46 28.26 2.47
C ARG A 187 9.66 28.09 3.76
N LEU A 188 9.19 26.88 4.04
CA LEU A 188 8.43 26.60 5.25
C LEU A 188 9.29 26.74 6.50
N ARG A 189 10.55 26.30 6.44
CA ARG A 189 11.51 26.45 7.52
C ARG A 189 11.78 27.92 7.84
N GLU A 190 11.96 28.77 6.83
CA GLU A 190 12.11 30.22 7.01
C GLU A 190 10.87 30.83 7.68
N PHE A 191 9.67 30.48 7.19
CA PHE A 191 8.40 30.97 7.74
C PHE A 191 8.22 30.59 9.21
N PHE A 192 8.32 29.30 9.55
CA PHE A 192 8.22 28.85 10.94
C PHE A 192 9.35 29.41 11.81
N GLY A 193 10.54 29.57 11.25
CA GLY A 193 11.67 30.21 11.93
C GLY A 193 11.36 31.63 12.37
N SER A 194 10.72 32.42 11.49
CA SER A 194 10.35 33.82 11.80
C SER A 194 9.36 33.95 12.96
N MET A 195 8.56 32.91 13.23
CA MET A 195 7.58 32.88 14.32
C MET A 195 8.08 32.22 15.61
N SER A 196 9.12 31.38 15.52
CA SER A 196 9.53 30.50 16.62
C SER A 196 10.15 31.21 17.84
N GLY A 197 10.61 32.45 17.67
CA GLY A 197 11.26 33.24 18.73
C GLY A 197 12.63 32.72 19.18
N ALA A 198 13.13 31.64 18.56
CA ALA A 198 14.42 31.01 18.84
C ALA A 198 15.05 30.50 17.53
N PRO A 199 16.39 30.37 17.45
CA PRO A 199 17.01 29.79 16.26
C PRO A 199 16.57 28.33 16.07
N LEU A 200 16.16 27.99 14.84
CA LEU A 200 15.80 26.61 14.50
C LEU A 200 17.04 25.70 14.53
N PRO A 201 16.91 24.42 14.92
CA PRO A 201 18.01 23.48 14.92
C PRO A 201 18.54 23.26 13.51
N VAL A 202 19.86 23.13 13.36
CA VAL A 202 20.51 22.90 12.05
C VAL A 202 19.93 21.64 11.39
N PRO A 203 19.57 21.67 10.08
CA PRO A 203 19.10 20.49 9.38
C PRO A 203 20.15 19.36 9.41
N PRO A 204 19.75 18.09 9.64
CA PRO A 204 20.63 16.95 9.50
C PRO A 204 21.36 16.88 8.15
N ALA A 205 22.56 16.28 8.14
CA ALA A 205 23.27 16.02 6.89
C ALA A 205 22.51 14.97 6.06
N LEU A 206 22.46 15.16 4.75
CA LEU A 206 21.82 14.22 3.82
C LEU A 206 22.67 12.94 3.68
N PRO A 207 22.03 11.76 3.55
CA PRO A 207 22.75 10.53 3.24
C PRO A 207 23.53 10.65 1.91
N PRO A 208 24.76 10.10 1.84
CA PRO A 208 25.54 10.13 0.60
C PRO A 208 24.83 9.32 -0.48
N LYS A 209 24.84 9.83 -1.71
CA LYS A 209 24.31 9.13 -2.90
C LYS A 209 25.47 8.73 -3.81
N THR A 210 25.39 7.53 -4.35
CA THR A 210 26.43 6.97 -5.24
C THR A 210 25.79 6.53 -6.54
N ALA A 211 26.40 6.92 -7.66
CA ALA A 211 26.09 6.35 -8.96
C ALA A 211 26.86 5.04 -9.13
N TYR A 212 26.16 3.99 -9.56
CA TYR A 212 26.77 2.69 -9.85
C TYR A 212 27.00 2.56 -11.36
N ASP A 213 28.08 1.89 -11.74
CA ASP A 213 28.33 1.53 -13.14
C ASP A 213 27.26 0.55 -13.66
N PRO A 214 27.01 0.51 -14.98
CA PRO A 214 26.06 -0.43 -15.56
C PRO A 214 26.38 -1.88 -15.18
N VAL A 215 25.39 -2.59 -14.66
CA VAL A 215 25.50 -4.01 -14.28
C VAL A 215 24.79 -4.87 -15.33
N THR A 216 25.48 -5.88 -15.83
CA THR A 216 24.88 -6.92 -16.70
C THR A 216 24.48 -8.12 -15.84
N PRO A 217 23.22 -8.59 -15.88
CA PRO A 217 22.81 -9.79 -15.14
C PRO A 217 23.63 -11.01 -15.59
N ALA A 218 24.35 -11.63 -14.64
CA ALA A 218 25.18 -12.81 -14.93
C ALA A 218 24.37 -14.11 -15.00
N PHE A 219 23.22 -14.16 -14.32
CA PHE A 219 22.37 -15.34 -14.20
C PHE A 219 20.90 -14.95 -14.37
N TYR A 220 20.14 -15.84 -15.02
CA TYR A 220 18.69 -15.73 -15.13
C TYR A 220 18.10 -17.14 -15.14
N VAL A 221 16.87 -17.26 -14.63
CA VAL A 221 16.06 -18.46 -14.70
C VAL A 221 14.66 -18.05 -15.16
N SER A 222 14.05 -18.83 -16.06
CA SER A 222 12.69 -18.53 -16.47
C SER A 222 11.74 -18.83 -15.31
N LEU A 223 10.60 -18.12 -15.24
CA LEU A 223 9.56 -18.45 -14.27
C LEU A 223 9.17 -19.93 -14.38
N TRP A 224 9.07 -20.45 -15.61
CA TRP A 224 8.67 -21.82 -15.92
C TRP A 224 9.62 -22.86 -15.34
N ASP A 225 10.92 -22.64 -15.45
CA ASP A 225 11.92 -23.53 -14.87
C ASP A 225 11.90 -23.43 -13.34
N ALA A 226 11.70 -22.21 -12.81
CA ALA A 226 11.61 -21.96 -11.39
C ALA A 226 10.37 -22.58 -10.74
N LEU A 227 9.26 -22.80 -11.46
CA LEU A 227 8.05 -23.44 -10.91
C LEU A 227 8.34 -24.79 -10.26
N SER A 228 9.31 -25.55 -10.80
CA SER A 228 9.72 -26.84 -10.25
C SER A 228 10.38 -26.76 -8.87
N LEU A 229 10.83 -25.56 -8.49
CA LEU A 229 11.49 -25.27 -7.21
C LEU A 229 10.54 -24.64 -6.19
N LEU A 230 9.32 -24.28 -6.60
CA LEU A 230 8.33 -23.63 -5.75
C LEU A 230 7.43 -24.66 -5.04
N GLU A 231 6.60 -24.17 -4.12
CA GLU A 231 5.62 -25.00 -3.41
C GLU A 231 4.70 -25.76 -4.38
N LEU A 232 4.19 -26.90 -3.92
CA LEU A 232 3.28 -27.71 -4.74
C LEU A 232 2.02 -26.92 -5.10
N PRO A 233 1.52 -27.04 -6.35
CA PRO A 233 0.32 -26.35 -6.77
C PRO A 233 -0.89 -26.83 -5.97
N VAL A 234 -1.81 -25.92 -5.70
CA VAL A 234 -3.13 -26.24 -5.17
C VAL A 234 -4.04 -26.62 -6.32
N THR A 235 -4.64 -27.80 -6.25
CA THR A 235 -5.58 -28.28 -7.25
C THR A 235 -7.01 -27.88 -6.89
N SER A 236 -7.77 -27.30 -7.83
CA SER A 236 -9.18 -26.92 -7.64
C SER A 236 -10.01 -27.16 -8.89
N GLU A 237 -11.27 -27.58 -8.76
CA GLU A 237 -12.19 -27.70 -9.91
C GLU A 237 -12.60 -26.34 -10.50
N HIS A 238 -12.54 -25.31 -9.67
CA HIS A 238 -12.95 -23.95 -10.04
C HIS A 238 -11.86 -22.94 -9.72
N PRO A 239 -11.83 -21.81 -10.43
CA PRO A 239 -10.86 -20.75 -10.17
C PRO A 239 -11.13 -20.12 -8.81
N VAL A 240 -10.09 -20.03 -8.00
CA VAL A 240 -10.13 -19.41 -6.67
C VAL A 240 -9.39 -18.08 -6.75
N ASN A 241 -9.96 -17.03 -6.16
CA ASN A 241 -9.25 -15.75 -6.05
C ASN A 241 -8.05 -15.87 -5.10
N MET A 242 -7.09 -14.96 -5.23
CA MET A 242 -5.86 -15.03 -4.43
C MET A 242 -6.14 -15.05 -2.91
N GLU A 243 -7.17 -14.33 -2.45
CA GLU A 243 -7.50 -14.19 -1.03
C GLU A 243 -8.11 -15.46 -0.41
N ASN A 244 -8.68 -16.34 -1.23
CA ASN A 244 -9.31 -17.58 -0.79
C ASN A 244 -8.43 -18.82 -1.07
N LEU A 245 -7.20 -18.64 -1.56
CA LEU A 245 -6.27 -19.75 -1.75
C LEU A 245 -5.98 -20.44 -0.40
N PRO A 246 -5.88 -21.77 -0.33
CA PRO A 246 -5.55 -22.49 0.90
C PRO A 246 -4.04 -22.44 1.18
N VAL A 247 -3.48 -21.23 1.23
CA VAL A 247 -2.07 -20.93 1.52
C VAL A 247 -1.99 -20.07 2.79
N ASN A 248 -0.77 -19.85 3.30
CA ASN A 248 -0.52 -19.00 4.48
C ASN A 248 -1.37 -19.40 5.71
N GLY A 249 -1.47 -20.70 6.01
CA GLY A 249 -2.29 -21.18 7.13
C GLY A 249 -3.80 -20.96 6.93
N GLY A 250 -4.26 -20.82 5.69
CA GLY A 250 -5.67 -20.63 5.32
C GLY A 250 -6.11 -19.17 5.23
N SER A 251 -5.21 -18.20 5.40
CA SER A 251 -5.51 -16.77 5.25
C SER A 251 -5.49 -16.28 3.79
N GLY A 252 -5.11 -17.14 2.86
CA GLY A 252 -4.95 -16.77 1.45
C GLY A 252 -3.71 -15.95 1.16
N GLN A 253 -3.59 -15.55 -0.10
CA GLN A 253 -2.49 -14.74 -0.61
C GLN A 253 -2.95 -13.27 -0.69
N SER A 254 -2.21 -12.36 -0.05
CA SER A 254 -2.57 -10.94 -0.05
C SER A 254 -2.00 -10.16 -1.23
N PHE A 255 -0.77 -10.48 -1.67
CA PHE A 255 0.00 -9.68 -2.63
C PHE A 255 0.73 -10.54 -3.67
N GLY A 256 1.28 -9.89 -4.70
CA GLY A 256 2.13 -10.52 -5.70
C GLY A 256 1.35 -11.14 -6.87
N TYR A 257 1.81 -12.32 -7.28
CA TYR A 257 1.31 -13.01 -8.47
C TYR A 257 0.64 -14.34 -8.11
N THR A 258 -0.36 -14.71 -8.89
CA THR A 258 -0.98 -16.04 -8.85
C THR A 258 -0.97 -16.63 -10.24
N LEU A 259 -0.39 -17.81 -10.39
CA LEU A 259 -0.40 -18.55 -11.64
C LEU A 259 -1.56 -19.54 -11.64
N TYR A 260 -2.35 -19.46 -12.70
CA TYR A 260 -3.46 -20.34 -12.98
C TYR A 260 -3.12 -21.22 -14.17
N GLU A 261 -3.18 -22.54 -14.02
CA GLU A 261 -2.82 -23.48 -15.08
C GLU A 261 -3.88 -24.56 -15.27
N THR A 262 -4.27 -24.79 -16.53
CA THR A 262 -5.19 -25.86 -16.92
C THR A 262 -4.78 -26.46 -18.26
N THR A 263 -5.40 -27.58 -18.65
CA THR A 263 -5.20 -28.20 -19.96
C THR A 263 -6.43 -28.00 -20.83
N ILE A 264 -6.21 -27.62 -22.08
CA ILE A 264 -7.26 -27.42 -23.10
C ILE A 264 -7.01 -28.32 -24.31
N THR A 265 -8.09 -28.68 -25.01
CA THR A 265 -8.06 -29.52 -26.23
C THR A 265 -8.70 -28.85 -27.44
N SER A 266 -9.27 -27.66 -27.26
CA SER A 266 -9.96 -26.91 -28.31
C SER A 266 -9.47 -25.47 -28.37
N SER A 267 -9.52 -24.91 -29.58
CA SER A 267 -9.34 -23.49 -29.83
C SER A 267 -10.64 -22.73 -29.59
N GLY A 268 -10.56 -21.41 -29.45
CA GLY A 268 -11.74 -20.58 -29.25
C GLY A 268 -11.40 -19.22 -28.69
N VAL A 269 -12.35 -18.61 -27.99
CA VAL A 269 -12.16 -17.33 -27.32
C VAL A 269 -12.13 -17.56 -25.81
N LEU A 270 -11.01 -17.18 -25.18
CA LEU A 270 -10.92 -17.05 -23.74
C LEU A 270 -11.58 -15.73 -23.35
N SER A 271 -12.65 -15.79 -22.54
CA SER A 271 -13.29 -14.61 -21.96
C SER A 271 -13.11 -14.64 -20.45
N ALA A 272 -12.53 -13.58 -19.90
CA ALA A 272 -12.13 -13.50 -18.51
C ALA A 272 -12.17 -12.05 -18.01
N VAL A 273 -12.74 -11.88 -16.82
CA VAL A 273 -12.62 -10.64 -16.05
C VAL A 273 -11.50 -10.82 -15.05
N VAL A 274 -10.34 -10.24 -15.35
CA VAL A 274 -9.16 -10.30 -14.49
C VAL A 274 -9.05 -9.04 -13.65
N ARG A 275 -8.54 -9.20 -12.44
CA ARG A 275 -8.10 -8.12 -11.57
C ARG A 275 -6.67 -8.43 -11.08
N ASP A 276 -5.65 -7.63 -11.39
CA ASP A 276 -5.67 -6.40 -12.19
C ASP A 276 -5.15 -6.60 -13.61
N ARG A 277 -4.14 -7.44 -13.77
CA ARG A 277 -3.49 -7.73 -15.06
C ARG A 277 -3.20 -9.22 -15.19
N GLY A 278 -3.70 -9.84 -16.26
CA GLY A 278 -3.55 -11.28 -16.52
C GLY A 278 -2.78 -11.54 -17.81
N GLN A 279 -1.59 -12.11 -17.72
CA GLN A 279 -0.81 -12.51 -18.88
C GLN A 279 -1.20 -13.93 -19.28
N VAL A 280 -1.71 -14.11 -20.50
CA VAL A 280 -2.22 -15.39 -20.99
C VAL A 280 -1.16 -16.07 -21.84
N PHE A 281 -0.78 -17.28 -21.47
CA PHE A 281 0.20 -18.09 -22.18
C PHE A 281 -0.42 -19.41 -22.66
N LEU A 282 0.00 -19.83 -23.85
CA LEU A 282 -0.21 -21.17 -24.35
C LEU A 282 1.12 -21.90 -24.35
N ASN A 283 1.21 -22.94 -23.52
CA ASN A 283 2.48 -23.48 -23.03
C ASN A 283 3.33 -22.35 -22.42
N THR A 284 4.39 -21.93 -23.09
CA THR A 284 5.29 -20.84 -22.66
C THR A 284 5.17 -19.59 -23.54
N PHE A 285 4.33 -19.62 -24.59
CA PHE A 285 4.16 -18.51 -25.53
C PHE A 285 3.07 -17.54 -25.07
N LEU A 286 3.42 -16.26 -24.94
CA LEU A 286 2.46 -15.20 -24.57
C LEU A 286 1.48 -14.96 -25.74
N LEU A 287 0.19 -15.13 -25.47
CA LEU A 287 -0.89 -14.81 -26.42
C LEU A 287 -1.37 -13.37 -26.27
N GLY A 288 -1.38 -12.82 -25.06
CA GLY A 288 -1.80 -11.45 -24.80
C GLY A 288 -2.03 -11.16 -23.33
N ILE A 289 -2.60 -9.97 -23.07
CA ILE A 289 -2.81 -9.44 -21.73
C ILE A 289 -4.31 -9.14 -21.56
N LEU A 290 -4.86 -9.63 -20.46
CA LEU A 290 -6.18 -9.30 -19.95
C LEU A 290 -6.05 -8.21 -18.89
N ASP A 291 -6.95 -7.24 -18.90
CA ASP A 291 -7.03 -6.16 -17.91
C ASP A 291 -8.47 -5.64 -17.78
N TYR A 292 -8.66 -4.44 -17.23
CA TYR A 292 -9.99 -3.83 -17.08
C TYR A 292 -10.68 -3.49 -18.41
N LYS A 293 -9.92 -3.32 -19.50
CA LYS A 293 -10.41 -2.93 -20.83
C LYS A 293 -10.43 -4.13 -21.79
N THR A 294 -9.43 -5.01 -21.70
CA THR A 294 -9.26 -6.20 -22.54
C THR A 294 -9.70 -7.44 -21.78
N THR A 295 -10.89 -7.96 -22.08
CA THR A 295 -11.49 -9.11 -21.38
C THR A 295 -11.53 -10.39 -22.20
N THR A 296 -10.99 -10.36 -23.43
CA THR A 296 -11.00 -11.52 -24.33
C THR A 296 -9.66 -11.72 -25.01
N ILE A 297 -9.26 -12.97 -25.18
CA ILE A 297 -8.06 -13.39 -25.93
C ILE A 297 -8.45 -14.54 -26.85
N ILE A 298 -7.98 -14.50 -28.10
CA ILE A 298 -8.18 -15.59 -29.07
C ILE A 298 -7.16 -16.69 -28.80
N ILE A 299 -7.64 -17.90 -28.56
CA ILE A 299 -6.82 -19.10 -28.48
C ILE A 299 -6.69 -19.67 -29.89
N PRO A 300 -5.47 -19.73 -30.46
CA PRO A 300 -5.24 -20.26 -31.80
C PRO A 300 -5.56 -21.76 -31.88
N MET A 301 -5.53 -22.33 -33.09
CA MET A 301 -5.76 -23.75 -33.29
C MET A 301 -4.76 -24.58 -32.46
N VAL A 302 -5.27 -25.40 -31.54
CA VAL A 302 -4.48 -26.32 -30.72
C VAL A 302 -4.57 -27.74 -31.29
N GLN A 303 -3.47 -28.48 -31.22
CA GLN A 303 -3.43 -29.90 -31.56
C GLN A 303 -3.21 -30.71 -30.28
N GLY A 304 -4.16 -31.58 -29.94
CA GLY A 304 -4.08 -32.40 -28.73
C GLY A 304 -4.21 -31.59 -27.44
N PHE A 305 -3.62 -32.11 -26.36
CA PHE A 305 -3.63 -31.47 -25.04
C PHE A 305 -2.57 -30.38 -24.98
N THR A 306 -3.00 -29.14 -24.71
CA THR A 306 -2.11 -27.98 -24.59
C THR A 306 -2.32 -27.30 -23.24
N THR A 307 -1.24 -26.82 -22.62
CA THR A 307 -1.34 -26.13 -21.33
C THR A 307 -1.71 -24.67 -21.54
N LEU A 308 -2.83 -24.23 -20.94
CA LEU A 308 -3.22 -22.83 -20.86
C LEU A 308 -2.80 -22.29 -19.49
N ARG A 309 -2.10 -21.16 -19.48
CA ARG A 309 -1.64 -20.49 -18.26
C ARG A 309 -2.11 -19.05 -18.23
N ILE A 310 -2.50 -18.57 -17.06
CA ILE A 310 -2.83 -17.17 -16.82
C ILE A 310 -2.04 -16.73 -15.58
N LEU A 311 -1.05 -15.88 -15.79
CA LEU A 311 -0.30 -15.26 -14.70
C LEU A 311 -0.99 -13.94 -14.32
N VAL A 312 -1.66 -13.95 -13.17
CA VAL A 312 -2.40 -12.79 -12.66
C VAL A 312 -1.52 -12.01 -11.69
N GLU A 313 -1.43 -10.72 -11.91
CA GLU A 313 -0.72 -9.74 -11.11
C GLU A 313 -1.71 -8.90 -10.31
N ASN A 314 -1.51 -8.80 -9.00
CA ASN A 314 -2.16 -7.81 -8.15
C ASN A 314 -1.35 -6.51 -8.20
N CYS A 315 -1.83 -5.52 -8.95
CA CYS A 315 -1.16 -4.24 -9.12
C CYS A 315 -1.45 -3.23 -8.00
N GLY A 316 -2.28 -3.60 -7.02
CA GLY A 316 -2.74 -2.74 -5.93
C GLY A 316 -4.26 -2.82 -5.79
N ARG A 317 -4.75 -2.86 -4.54
CA ARG A 317 -6.19 -2.75 -4.29
C ARG A 317 -6.58 -1.27 -4.24
N VAL A 318 -7.74 -0.95 -4.79
CA VAL A 318 -8.32 0.39 -4.66
C VAL A 318 -8.41 0.78 -3.18
N ASN A 319 -7.87 1.95 -2.84
CA ASN A 319 -7.73 2.41 -1.46
C ASN A 319 -8.72 3.53 -1.08
N TYR A 320 -9.57 3.96 -2.01
CA TYR A 320 -10.55 5.04 -1.81
C TYR A 320 -11.82 4.84 -2.64
N GLY A 321 -12.97 5.20 -2.08
CA GLY A 321 -14.28 5.21 -2.74
C GLY A 321 -15.02 3.85 -2.72
N ASP A 322 -16.11 3.77 -3.46
CA ASP A 322 -17.07 2.64 -3.40
C ASP A 322 -16.53 1.33 -3.99
N SER A 323 -15.37 1.38 -4.65
CA SER A 323 -14.77 0.24 -5.33
C SER A 323 -13.86 -0.61 -4.43
N ILE A 324 -13.64 -0.23 -3.15
CA ILE A 324 -12.74 -0.92 -2.21
C ILE A 324 -13.14 -2.40 -2.02
N ASP A 325 -14.45 -2.69 -1.90
CA ASP A 325 -14.93 -4.07 -1.67
C ASP A 325 -14.93 -4.94 -2.94
N GLN A 326 -14.72 -4.34 -4.10
CA GLN A 326 -14.76 -5.01 -5.41
C GLN A 326 -13.36 -5.44 -5.90
N GLN A 327 -12.37 -5.42 -5.01
CA GLN A 327 -10.95 -5.62 -5.35
C GLN A 327 -10.44 -7.05 -5.20
N ARG A 328 -11.33 -8.06 -5.11
CA ARG A 328 -10.90 -9.46 -5.06
C ARG A 328 -10.23 -9.86 -6.38
N LYS A 329 -9.07 -10.50 -6.30
CA LYS A 329 -8.31 -10.88 -7.50
C LYS A 329 -8.81 -12.24 -8.01
N VAL A 330 -9.99 -12.20 -8.59
CA VAL A 330 -10.63 -13.33 -9.27
C VAL A 330 -10.06 -13.42 -10.68
N PRO A 331 -9.75 -14.62 -11.17
CA PRO A 331 -9.07 -14.73 -12.44
C PRO A 331 -10.06 -14.83 -13.62
N TRP A 332 -11.28 -15.35 -13.45
CA TRP A 332 -12.34 -15.30 -14.47
C TRP A 332 -13.72 -15.71 -13.93
N ARG A 333 -14.79 -15.15 -14.53
CA ARG A 333 -16.16 -15.70 -14.52
C ARG A 333 -16.44 -16.15 -15.95
N LEU A 334 -16.67 -17.44 -16.19
CA LEU A 334 -17.17 -17.90 -17.49
C LEU A 334 -18.56 -17.31 -17.68
N SER A 335 -18.75 -16.42 -18.65
CA SER A 335 -20.08 -16.06 -19.12
C SER A 335 -20.65 -17.27 -19.84
N PRO A 336 -21.69 -17.96 -19.30
CA PRO A 336 -22.34 -19.04 -20.01
C PRO A 336 -23.09 -18.38 -21.19
N GLY A 337 -22.58 -18.48 -22.40
CA GLY A 337 -23.26 -17.91 -23.57
C GLY A 337 -22.41 -17.42 -24.72
N VAL A 338 -21.07 -17.47 -24.66
CA VAL A 338 -20.26 -17.18 -25.85
C VAL A 338 -20.18 -18.46 -26.71
N PRO A 339 -20.74 -18.47 -27.94
CA PRO A 339 -20.57 -19.60 -28.84
C PRO A 339 -19.08 -19.76 -29.18
N GLY A 340 -18.50 -20.94 -28.92
CA GLY A 340 -17.07 -21.19 -29.12
C GLY A 340 -16.16 -20.83 -27.94
N GLY A 341 -16.72 -20.65 -26.74
CA GLY A 341 -15.93 -20.51 -25.51
C GLY A 341 -15.16 -21.78 -25.16
N VAL A 342 -13.90 -21.65 -24.72
CA VAL A 342 -13.10 -22.77 -24.22
C VAL A 342 -13.47 -23.01 -22.75
N SER A 343 -14.14 -24.14 -22.48
CA SER A 343 -14.36 -24.61 -21.11
C SER A 343 -13.08 -25.29 -20.60
N PRO A 344 -12.54 -24.93 -19.42
CA PRO A 344 -11.43 -25.65 -18.82
C PRO A 344 -11.81 -27.13 -18.63
N GLY A 345 -11.01 -28.03 -19.18
CA GLY A 345 -11.15 -29.46 -18.90
C GLY A 345 -10.38 -29.81 -17.63
N GLY A 346 -11.09 -30.15 -16.56
CA GLY A 346 -10.47 -30.69 -15.34
C GLY A 346 -9.91 -29.65 -14.37
N PHE A 347 -9.14 -30.15 -13.41
CA PHE A 347 -8.66 -29.36 -12.28
C PHE A 347 -7.65 -28.29 -12.71
N LEU A 348 -7.69 -27.17 -11.99
CA LEU A 348 -6.84 -26.02 -12.12
C LEU A 348 -5.70 -26.11 -11.11
N ASN A 349 -4.47 -26.04 -11.59
CA ASN A 349 -3.30 -25.89 -10.74
C ASN A 349 -3.14 -24.40 -10.42
N LEU A 350 -3.14 -24.10 -9.13
CA LEU A 350 -3.04 -22.77 -8.57
C LEU A 350 -1.71 -22.67 -7.85
N LEU A 351 -0.83 -21.79 -8.31
CA LEU A 351 0.41 -21.52 -7.63
C LEU A 351 0.43 -20.09 -7.10
N SER A 352 0.48 -19.97 -5.79
CA SER A 352 0.83 -18.73 -5.09
C SER A 352 2.32 -18.48 -5.32
N LEU A 353 2.67 -17.26 -5.75
CA LEU A 353 4.07 -16.87 -5.97
C LEU A 353 4.50 -15.82 -4.94
N PRO A 354 4.51 -16.15 -3.62
CA PRO A 354 4.77 -15.16 -2.58
C PRO A 354 6.25 -14.73 -2.54
N TYR A 355 7.16 -15.54 -3.07
CA TYR A 355 8.59 -15.22 -3.16
C TYR A 355 8.94 -14.22 -4.26
N LEU A 356 8.03 -13.98 -5.21
CA LEU A 356 8.05 -12.79 -6.07
C LEU A 356 7.43 -11.56 -5.36
N SER A 357 6.97 -11.72 -4.11
CA SER A 357 6.15 -10.74 -3.38
C SER A 357 6.71 -10.23 -2.05
N ASN A 358 7.91 -10.66 -1.64
CA ASN A 358 8.44 -10.35 -0.32
C ASN A 358 9.82 -9.64 -0.36
N PRO A 359 9.91 -8.36 0.02
CA PRO A 359 11.17 -7.73 0.41
C PRO A 359 11.43 -7.77 1.93
N GLY A 360 10.52 -8.33 2.74
CA GLY A 360 10.61 -8.22 4.21
C GLY A 360 9.93 -9.38 4.93
N GLY A 361 10.62 -10.51 5.07
CA GLY A 361 10.17 -11.58 5.95
C GLY A 361 11.05 -12.83 5.93
N GLY A 362 12.12 -12.80 6.73
CA GLY A 362 12.40 -13.92 7.63
C GLY A 362 13.25 -15.09 7.14
N ASP A 363 14.46 -14.85 6.65
CA ASP A 363 15.60 -15.66 7.10
C ASP A 363 16.38 -14.84 8.12
N VAL A 364 16.13 -15.12 9.40
CA VAL A 364 17.04 -14.71 10.48
C VAL A 364 18.30 -15.56 10.31
N VAL A 365 19.24 -15.08 9.50
CA VAL A 365 20.64 -15.44 9.71
C VAL A 365 21.03 -14.79 11.03
N ARG A 366 20.98 -15.57 12.11
CA ARG A 366 21.64 -15.20 13.37
C ARG A 366 23.13 -15.07 13.10
N LEU A 367 23.57 -13.87 12.74
CA LEU A 367 24.96 -13.48 12.94
C LEU A 367 25.14 -13.39 14.46
N GLY A 368 25.83 -14.38 15.02
CA GLY A 368 26.17 -14.40 16.45
C GLY A 368 26.88 -13.12 16.85
N HIS A 369 26.52 -12.62 18.02
CA HIS A 369 27.21 -11.50 18.69
C HIS A 369 28.74 -11.67 18.63
N PRO A 370 29.49 -10.68 18.15
CA PRO A 370 30.84 -10.45 18.62
C PRO A 370 30.77 -9.55 19.86
N GLY A 371 31.13 -10.12 21.02
CA GLY A 371 31.59 -9.33 22.15
C GLY A 371 32.87 -8.54 21.80
N PRO A 372 33.33 -7.65 22.70
CA PRO A 372 34.10 -6.48 22.33
C PRO A 372 35.56 -6.80 21.96
N SER A 373 36.08 -6.00 21.04
CA SER A 373 37.49 -5.81 20.69
C SER A 373 38.27 -7.02 20.19
N THR A 374 38.60 -7.01 18.90
CA THR A 374 39.99 -7.08 18.43
C THR A 374 40.01 -6.69 16.95
N THR A 375 40.77 -5.65 16.63
CA THR A 375 41.07 -5.19 15.28
C THR A 375 41.80 -6.30 14.50
N LEU A 376 41.26 -6.71 13.35
CA LEU A 376 42.00 -7.45 12.33
C LEU A 376 41.70 -6.86 10.94
N PRO A 377 42.71 -6.70 10.07
CA PRO A 377 42.62 -5.94 8.83
C PRO A 377 42.08 -6.77 7.64
N CYS A 378 41.51 -6.09 6.65
CA CYS A 378 41.05 -6.66 5.38
C CYS A 378 42.17 -7.47 4.65
N PRO A 379 41.86 -8.59 3.95
CA PRO A 379 42.87 -9.30 3.17
C PRO A 379 43.16 -8.63 1.82
N ASP A 380 44.46 -8.59 1.46
CA ASP A 380 45.02 -8.20 0.14
C ASP A 380 44.51 -9.15 -0.97
N PRO A 381 44.06 -8.64 -2.14
CA PRO A 381 43.50 -9.46 -3.23
C PRO A 381 44.55 -10.24 -4.06
N ARG A 382 45.77 -10.47 -3.56
CA ARG A 382 46.80 -11.23 -4.29
C ARG A 382 47.15 -12.53 -3.56
N GLY A 383 46.37 -13.57 -3.84
CA GLY A 383 46.73 -14.93 -3.43
C GLY A 383 45.57 -15.91 -3.41
N LEU A 384 45.12 -16.37 -4.57
CA LEU A 384 44.43 -17.65 -4.67
C LEU A 384 45.07 -18.48 -5.79
N PRO A 385 45.44 -19.76 -5.54
CA PRO A 385 46.07 -20.63 -6.54
C PRO A 385 45.09 -21.02 -7.65
N GLU A 386 45.61 -21.08 -8.88
CA GLU A 386 44.94 -21.66 -10.03
C GLU A 386 44.58 -23.13 -9.78
N GLY A 387 43.34 -23.50 -10.05
CA GLY A 387 42.94 -24.90 -10.17
C GLY A 387 41.64 -25.26 -9.45
N LEU A 388 40.50 -24.87 -10.03
CA LEU A 388 39.33 -25.75 -10.18
C LEU A 388 38.29 -25.13 -11.13
N ALA A 389 38.75 -24.65 -12.28
CA ALA A 389 37.89 -24.32 -13.41
C ALA A 389 37.81 -25.55 -14.34
N ALA A 390 36.89 -26.48 -14.05
CA ALA A 390 36.43 -27.49 -15.01
C ALA A 390 35.24 -28.29 -14.46
N LYS A 391 34.01 -27.82 -14.68
CA LYS A 391 32.78 -28.59 -14.97
C LYS A 391 31.53 -27.73 -14.71
N ALA A 392 31.19 -26.90 -15.68
CA ALA A 392 29.83 -26.40 -15.89
C ALA A 392 29.69 -25.92 -17.34
N GLN A 393 29.83 -26.86 -18.27
CA GLN A 393 29.35 -26.72 -19.64
C GLN A 393 28.76 -28.07 -20.03
N ARG A 394 27.45 -28.22 -19.79
CA ARG A 394 26.50 -29.01 -20.54
C ARG A 394 25.10 -28.61 -20.15
#